data_AF-A0A946U816-F1
#
_entry.id   AF-A0A946U816-F1
#
_cell.length_a   1.000
_cell.length_b   1.000
_cell.length_c   1.000
_cell.angle_alpha   90.00
_cell.angle_beta   90.00
_cell.angle_gamma   90.00
#
_symmetry.space_group_name_H-M   'P 1'
#
loop_
_entity.id
_entity.type
_entity.pdbx_description
1 polymer ?
#
loop_
_entity_poly.entity_id
_entity_poly.type
_entity_poly.pdbx_seq_one_letter_code
_entity_poly.pdbx_strand_id
1 'polypeptide(L)' 'LPDEGVRRVQVVCPGFAVDCLETLEEIAMENRELFEEAGGEHLDYIPALNDSPEHARALLGVLEDWLP' A
#
# COMPACT_ATOMS: atom_id res chain seq x y z
N LEU A 1 -16.95 0.59 5.15
CA LEU A 1 -16.58 -0.73 4.59
C LEU A 1 -17.19 -1.88 5.38
N PRO A 2 -16.90 -2.08 6.68
CA PRO A 2 -17.54 -3.15 7.47
C PRO A 2 -19.07 -3.08 7.50
N ASP A 3 -19.63 -1.87 7.69
CA ASP A 3 -21.09 -1.64 7.67
C ASP A 3 -21.75 -1.98 6.32
N GLU A 4 -20.96 -2.01 5.24
CA GLU A 4 -21.41 -2.40 3.90
C GLU A 4 -21.17 -3.91 3.65
N GLY A 5 -20.75 -4.66 4.68
CA GLY A 5 -20.48 -6.10 4.62
C GLY A 5 -19.07 -6.49 4.17
N VAL A 6 -18.19 -5.51 3.91
CA VAL A 6 -16.78 -5.77 3.51
C VAL A 6 -15.96 -6.06 4.75
N ARG A 7 -15.56 -7.33 4.92
CA ARG A 7 -14.85 -7.80 6.11
C ARG A 7 -13.35 -8.01 5.91
N ARG A 8 -12.87 -8.03 4.66
CA ARG A 8 -11.47 -8.27 4.34
C ARG A 8 -11.03 -7.30 3.25
N VAL A 9 -9.95 -6.58 3.48
CA VAL A 9 -9.43 -5.55 2.57
C VAL A 9 -7.94 -5.71 2.41
N GLN A 10 -7.45 -5.52 1.19
CA GLN A 10 -6.03 -5.29 0.93
C GLN A 10 -5.83 -3.85 0.45
N VAL A 11 -4.81 -3.19 0.97
CA VAL A 11 -4.55 -1.76 0.74
C VAL A 11 -3.21 -1.60 0.05
N VAL A 12 -3.18 -0.76 -1.00
CA VAL A 12 -1.97 -0.29 -1.67
C VAL A 12 -1.86 1.23 -1.50
N CYS A 13 -0.63 1.73 -1.41
CA CYS A 13 -0.34 3.16 -1.29
C CYS A 13 0.43 3.66 -2.52
N PRO A 14 -0.21 3.79 -3.71
CA PRO A 14 0.49 4.07 -4.97
C PRO A 14 1.15 5.44 -5.06
N GLY A 15 0.83 6.35 -4.13
CA GLY A 15 1.55 7.63 -3.96
C GLY A 15 2.95 7.48 -3.34
N PHE A 16 3.27 6.30 -2.81
CA PHE A 16 4.53 6.01 -2.14
C PHE A 16 5.33 4.98 -2.93
N ALA A 17 6.54 5.35 -3.30
CA ALA A 17 7.46 4.47 -4.03
C ALA A 17 8.17 3.48 -3.08
N VAL A 18 8.30 3.87 -1.82
CA VAL A 18 8.95 3.12 -0.73
C VAL A 18 8.08 3.18 0.51
N ASP A 19 8.23 2.19 1.39
CA ASP A 19 7.59 2.19 2.69
C ASP A 19 8.21 3.26 3.59
N CYS A 20 7.36 3.96 4.33
CA CYS A 20 7.72 5.02 5.26
C CYS A 20 6.87 4.91 6.53
N LEU A 21 6.93 5.94 7.39
CA LEU A 21 6.18 5.94 8.65
C LEU A 21 4.69 5.85 8.39
N GLU A 22 4.20 6.65 7.45
CA GLU A 22 2.80 6.74 7.07
C GLU A 22 2.27 5.39 6.57
N THR A 23 3.04 4.65 5.76
CA THR A 23 2.57 3.35 5.23
C THR A 23 2.63 2.22 6.27
N LEU A 24 3.63 2.22 7.14
CA LEU A 24 3.84 1.12 8.09
C LEU A 24 3.05 1.31 9.39
N GLU A 25 3.04 2.51 9.94
CA GLU A 25 2.35 2.79 11.21
C GLU A 25 0.89 3.13 10.94
N GLU A 26 0.62 4.21 10.19
CA GLU A 26 -0.76 4.68 10.02
C GLU A 26 -1.59 3.71 9.17
N ILE A 27 -1.08 3.25 8.02
CA ILE A 27 -1.86 2.36 7.14
C ILE A 27 -1.86 0.90 7.59
N ALA A 28 -0.70 0.31 7.90
CA ALA A 28 -0.64 -1.13 8.18
C ALA A 28 -1.07 -1.49 9.60
N MET A 29 -0.85 -0.59 10.58
CA MET A 29 -1.17 -0.83 11.99
C MET A 29 -2.44 -0.09 12.43
N GLU A 30 -2.44 1.24 12.43
CA GLU A 30 -3.56 2.02 12.99
C GLU A 30 -4.86 1.79 12.20
N ASN A 31 -4.81 1.84 10.87
CA ASN A 31 -6.00 1.56 10.05
C ASN A 31 -6.47 0.11 10.15
N ARG A 32 -5.58 -0.85 10.42
CA ARG A 32 -5.98 -2.23 10.70
C ARG A 32 -6.79 -2.30 11.98
N GLU A 33 -6.29 -1.69 13.05
CA GLU A 33 -6.99 -1.61 14.33
C GLU A 33 -8.37 -0.94 14.15
N LEU A 34 -8.42 0.21 13.49
CA LEU A 34 -9.69 0.91 13.20
C LEU A 34 -10.67 0.07 12.37
N PHE A 35 -10.17 -0.70 11.41
CA PHE A 35 -11.01 -1.56 10.58
C PHE A 35 -11.60 -2.74 11.38
N GLU A 36 -10.80 -3.35 12.24
CA GLU A 36 -11.22 -4.45 13.12
C GLU A 36 -12.22 -3.96 14.19
N GLU A 37 -11.97 -2.79 14.80
CA GLU A 37 -12.89 -2.14 15.74
C GLU A 37 -14.25 -1.82 15.12
N ALA A 38 -14.26 -1.44 13.83
CA ALA A 38 -15.48 -1.20 13.07
C ALA A 38 -16.21 -2.49 12.64
N GLY A 39 -15.74 -3.68 13.03
CA GLY A 39 -16.36 -4.97 12.71
C GLY A 39 -15.82 -5.65 11.45
N GLY A 40 -14.70 -5.15 10.91
CA GLY A 40 -13.91 -5.85 9.91
C GLY A 40 -13.16 -7.04 10.51
N GLU A 41 -12.72 -7.97 9.65
CA GLU A 41 -11.94 -9.14 10.06
C GLU A 41 -10.45 -8.98 9.75
N HIS A 42 -10.11 -8.43 8.58
CA HIS A 42 -8.71 -8.23 8.17
C HIS A 42 -8.51 -7.02 7.27
N LEU A 43 -7.49 -6.21 7.57
CA LEU A 43 -6.92 -5.23 6.67
C LEU A 43 -5.43 -5.54 6.50
N ASP A 44 -5.03 -5.88 5.28
CA ASP A 44 -3.64 -6.18 4.94
C ASP A 44 -3.06 -5.10 4.05
N TYR A 45 -1.98 -4.47 4.52
CA TYR A 45 -1.19 -3.56 3.70
C TYR A 45 -0.29 -4.37 2.77
N ILE A 46 -0.29 -3.99 1.49
CA ILE A 46 0.62 -4.52 0.48
C ILE A 46 1.85 -3.59 0.45
N PRO A 47 3.06 -4.10 0.78
CA PRO A 47 4.27 -3.30 0.81
C PRO A 47 4.53 -2.57 -0.50
N ALA A 48 5.12 -1.38 -0.40
CA ALA A 48 5.65 -0.69 -1.56
C ALA A 48 6.71 -1.55 -2.26
N LEU A 49 7.00 -1.22 -3.52
CA LEU A 49 8.00 -1.97 -4.28
C LEU A 49 9.42 -1.79 -3.73
N ASN A 50 9.67 -0.76 -2.91
CA ASN A 50 10.93 -0.58 -2.17
C ASN A 50 12.16 -0.66 -3.09
N ASP A 51 13.16 -1.46 -2.74
CA ASP A 51 14.39 -1.69 -3.51
C ASP A 51 14.27 -2.86 -4.51
N SER A 52 13.04 -3.32 -4.79
CA SER A 52 12.84 -4.43 -5.72
C SER A 52 13.35 -4.11 -7.13
N PRO A 53 13.89 -5.11 -7.84
CA PRO A 53 14.24 -4.96 -9.25
C PRO A 53 13.07 -4.48 -10.12
N GLU A 54 11.84 -4.85 -9.78
CA GLU A 54 10.62 -4.43 -10.46
C GLU A 54 10.41 -2.92 -10.37
N HIS A 55 10.68 -2.31 -9.21
CA HIS A 55 10.60 -0.86 -9.04
C HIS A 55 11.62 -0.13 -9.92
N ALA A 56 12.88 -0.60 -9.89
CA ALA A 56 13.94 -0.03 -10.72
C ALA A 56 13.60 -0.13 -12.21
N ARG A 57 13.06 -1.27 -12.66
CA ARG A 57 12.59 -1.46 -14.04
C ARG A 57 11.45 -0.50 -14.40
N ALA A 58 10.50 -0.27 -13.50
CA ALA A 58 9.42 0.68 -13.74
C ALA A 58 9.94 2.12 -13.91
N LEU A 59 10.86 2.56 -13.05
CA LEU A 59 11.50 3.87 -13.16
C LEU A 59 12.32 4.01 -14.44
N LEU A 60 13.06 2.95 -14.83
CA LEU A 60 13.78 2.93 -16.11
C LEU A 60 12.83 3.09 -17.30
N GLY A 61 11.71 2.37 -17.31
CA GLY A 61 10.70 2.50 -18.38
C GLY A 61 10.14 3.91 -18.49
N VAL A 62 9.94 4.61 -17.35
CA VAL A 62 9.56 6.03 -17.38
C VAL A 62 10.67 6.88 -17.99
N LEU A 63 11.94 6.65 -17.62
CA LEU A 63 13.07 7.43 -18.12
C LEU A 63 13.35 7.21 -19.61
N GLU A 64 13.11 6.01 -20.13
CA GLU A 64 13.31 5.67 -21.55
C GLU A 64 12.52 6.59 -22.48
N ASP A 65 11.31 7.00 -22.08
CA ASP A 65 10.49 7.97 -22.83
C ASP A 65 11.13 9.38 -22.93
N TRP A 66 12.10 9.69 -22.06
CA TRP A 66 12.78 10.98 -22.00
C TRP A 66 14.22 10.94 -22.53
N LEU A 67 14.73 9.76 -22.90
CA LEU A 67 16.06 9.64 -23.49
C LEU A 67 16.00 10.00 -24.99
N PRO A 68 17.00 10.73 -25.51
CA PRO A 68 17.06 11.16 -26.91
C PRO A 68 17.34 10.03 -27.91
#